data_AF-H7FZS1-F1
#
_entry.id   AF-H7FZS1-F1
#
_cell.length_a   1.000
_cell.length_b   1.000
_cell.length_c   1.000
_cell.angle_alpha   90.00
_cell.angle_beta   90.00
_cell.angle_gamma   90.00
#
_symmetry.space_group_name_H-M   'P 1'
#
loop_
_entity.id
_entity.type
_entity.pdbx_description
1 polymer ?
#
loop_
_entity_poly.entity_id
_entity_poly.type
_entity_poly.pdbx_seq_one_letter_code
_entity_poly.pdbx_strand_id
1 'polypeptide(L)'
;MKDYKKILLSRIDLKILYLIIIILFSILTFRTIHYIRQVPLISKAIIYQSYNTSSKNLGTLNMGDRVTVLSTKYHWKKVKTSEGEVGWIQDWNFQQQNKITSLSDATIVIDAGHGGSDSGALSRTNKNEKTYTLIYAKKLAERLRKAGAMVYMTRDDDSFVSLNSRPQLAENVHADAFISIHFDSAPENNMGSGYTTYYYHKKTSLRLAQDINSKLKYLKLENRGVEFGDFLVIRENTVPAVLLEMGYINSDRDFERITSTSYQDSVADDIKQGLDTYFNQN
;
A
#
# COMPACT_ATOMS: atom_id res chain seq x y z
N MET A 1 17.80 -12.34 82.72
CA MET A 1 18.24 -12.50 81.31
C MET A 1 17.14 -13.18 80.49
N LYS A 2 16.11 -12.43 80.09
CA LYS A 2 15.07 -12.88 79.16
C LYS A 2 14.83 -11.73 78.17
N ASP A 3 14.53 -12.08 76.92
CA ASP A 3 13.98 -11.24 75.84
C ASP A 3 14.86 -10.50 74.81
N TYR A 4 16.20 -10.53 74.86
CA TYR A 4 16.97 -9.97 73.73
C TYR A 4 16.82 -10.76 72.42
N LYS A 5 16.64 -12.09 72.49
CA LYS A 5 16.45 -12.94 71.30
C LYS A 5 15.12 -12.67 70.57
N LYS A 6 14.05 -12.33 71.31
CA LYS A 6 12.70 -12.10 70.76
C LYS A 6 12.60 -10.77 70.02
N ILE A 7 13.28 -9.73 70.51
CA ILE A 7 13.38 -8.40 69.86
C ILE A 7 14.33 -8.43 68.65
N LEU A 8 15.40 -9.25 68.70
CA LEU A 8 16.30 -9.41 67.56
C LEU A 8 15.63 -10.19 66.41
N LEU A 9 14.87 -11.23 66.73
CA LEU A 9 14.04 -11.97 65.77
C LEU A 9 13.03 -11.04 65.09
N SER A 10 12.28 -10.23 65.86
CA SER A 10 11.28 -9.31 65.28
C SER A 10 11.86 -8.23 64.37
N ARG A 11 13.09 -7.76 64.61
CA ARG A 11 13.79 -6.79 63.72
C ARG A 11 14.34 -7.44 62.45
N ILE A 12 14.81 -8.69 62.53
CA ILE A 12 15.23 -9.48 61.36
C ILE A 12 13.99 -9.77 60.49
N ASP A 13 12.87 -10.15 61.11
CA ASP A 13 11.59 -10.39 60.43
C ASP A 13 11.06 -9.11 59.75
N LEU A 14 11.21 -7.94 60.38
CA LEU A 14 10.81 -6.66 59.77
C LEU A 14 11.66 -6.27 58.55
N LYS A 15 12.98 -6.56 58.58
CA LYS A 15 13.87 -6.32 57.42
C LYS A 15 13.57 -7.26 56.26
N ILE A 16 13.28 -8.54 56.55
CA ILE A 16 12.87 -9.52 55.54
C ILE A 16 11.53 -9.11 54.92
N LEU A 17 10.55 -8.70 55.74
CA LEU A 17 9.26 -8.20 55.26
C LEU A 17 9.43 -6.97 54.36
N TYR A 18 10.28 -6.01 54.77
CA TYR A 18 10.58 -4.81 53.97
C TYR A 18 11.24 -5.15 52.62
N LEU A 19 12.17 -6.11 52.62
CA LEU A 19 12.81 -6.60 51.39
C LEU A 19 11.78 -7.27 50.45
N ILE A 20 10.89 -8.11 50.99
CA ILE A 20 9.80 -8.73 50.22
C ILE A 20 8.88 -7.67 49.60
N ILE A 21 8.51 -6.64 50.37
CA ILE A 21 7.67 -5.53 49.88
C ILE A 21 8.37 -4.79 48.74
N ILE A 22 9.67 -4.47 48.88
CA ILE A 22 10.44 -3.83 47.81
C ILE A 22 10.47 -4.70 46.55
N ILE A 23 10.72 -6.00 46.69
CA ILE A 23 10.75 -6.94 45.57
C ILE A 23 9.39 -7.00 44.88
N LEU A 24 8.30 -7.17 45.63
CA LEU A 24 6.94 -7.21 45.08
C LEU A 24 6.57 -5.89 44.39
N PHE A 25 6.92 -4.76 45.00
CA PHE A 25 6.71 -3.45 44.39
C PHE A 25 7.53 -3.27 43.11
N SER A 26 8.78 -3.74 43.09
CA SER A 26 9.66 -3.71 41.91
C SER A 26 9.11 -4.59 40.78
N ILE A 27 8.59 -5.78 41.10
CA ILE A 27 7.93 -6.66 40.14
C ILE A 27 6.65 -6.00 39.61
N LEU A 28 5.82 -5.44 40.50
CA LEU A 28 4.57 -4.78 40.11
C LEU A 28 4.80 -3.57 39.22
N THR A 29 5.78 -2.72 39.57
CA THR A 29 6.18 -1.56 38.76
C THR A 29 6.73 -2.00 37.41
N PHE A 30 7.60 -3.01 37.37
CA PHE A 30 8.10 -3.58 36.12
C PHE A 30 6.97 -4.11 35.23
N ARG A 31 6.05 -4.91 35.79
CA ARG A 31 4.89 -5.44 35.05
C ARG A 31 3.97 -4.33 34.57
N THR A 32 3.71 -3.34 35.41
CA THR A 32 2.87 -2.18 35.06
C THR A 32 3.49 -1.36 33.92
N ILE A 33 4.78 -1.05 34.00
CA ILE A 33 5.51 -0.33 32.94
C ILE A 33 5.49 -1.13 31.65
N HIS A 34 5.74 -2.44 31.71
CA HIS A 34 5.69 -3.32 30.54
C HIS A 34 4.29 -3.32 29.91
N TYR A 35 3.24 -3.45 30.72
CA TYR A 35 1.85 -3.44 30.29
C TYR A 35 1.46 -2.14 29.59
N ILE A 36 1.83 -0.99 30.17
CA ILE A 36 1.50 0.34 29.64
C ILE A 36 2.25 0.62 28.32
N ARG A 37 3.44 0.03 28.11
CA ARG A 37 4.21 0.16 26.86
C ARG A 37 3.69 -0.71 25.71
N GLN A 38 2.90 -1.73 26.01
CA GLN A 38 2.28 -2.55 24.97
C GLN A 38 1.01 -1.91 24.44
N VAL A 39 0.68 -2.21 23.19
CA VAL A 39 -0.50 -1.72 22.48
C VAL A 39 -1.46 -2.90 22.28
N PRO A 40 -2.76 -2.77 22.59
CA PRO A 40 -3.73 -3.83 22.36
C PRO A 40 -4.12 -3.93 20.88
N LEU A 41 -4.41 -5.15 20.43
CA LEU A 41 -5.06 -5.40 19.15
C LEU A 41 -6.56 -5.14 19.25
N ILE A 42 -7.14 -4.55 18.20
CA ILE A 42 -8.59 -4.30 18.08
C ILE A 42 -9.33 -5.40 17.31
N SER A 43 -8.59 -6.36 16.75
CA SER A 43 -9.12 -7.50 16.00
C SER A 43 -8.15 -8.69 16.06
N LYS A 44 -8.61 -9.87 15.65
CA LYS A 44 -7.75 -11.06 15.50
C LYS A 44 -6.70 -10.81 14.41
N ALA A 45 -5.46 -11.22 14.65
CA ALA A 45 -4.35 -11.00 13.72
C ALA A 45 -3.45 -12.22 13.58
N ILE A 46 -2.83 -12.36 12.41
CA ILE A 46 -1.79 -13.36 12.14
C ILE A 46 -0.43 -12.67 12.26
N ILE A 47 0.53 -13.34 12.89
CA ILE A 47 1.91 -12.89 12.97
C ILE A 47 2.67 -13.49 11.78
N TYR A 48 3.26 -12.64 10.96
CA TYR A 48 4.02 -13.04 9.78
C TYR A 48 5.53 -12.86 10.00
N GLN A 49 6.34 -13.72 9.39
CA GLN A 49 7.80 -13.62 9.45
C GLN A 49 8.34 -12.34 8.78
N SER A 50 7.64 -11.82 7.77
CA SER A 50 7.97 -10.59 7.06
C SER A 50 6.70 -9.78 6.79
N TYR A 51 6.85 -8.52 6.37
CA TYR A 51 5.73 -7.62 6.04
C TYR A 51 5.03 -7.99 4.71
N ASN A 52 4.73 -9.27 4.53
CA ASN A 52 4.01 -9.83 3.39
C ASN A 52 3.23 -11.07 3.85
N THR A 53 1.97 -11.19 3.45
CA THR A 53 1.08 -12.31 3.80
C THR A 53 1.51 -13.64 3.19
N SER A 54 2.37 -13.65 2.17
CA SER A 54 2.95 -14.88 1.63
C SER A 54 4.10 -15.44 2.49
N SER A 55 4.59 -14.69 3.48
CA SER A 55 5.64 -15.16 4.38
C SER A 55 5.10 -16.14 5.43
N LYS A 56 6.01 -16.85 6.12
CA LYS A 56 5.63 -17.86 7.11
C LYS A 56 4.73 -17.26 8.20
N ASN A 57 3.59 -17.92 8.43
CA ASN A 57 2.74 -17.68 9.60
C ASN A 57 3.46 -18.21 10.85
N LEU A 58 3.70 -17.33 11.82
CA LEU A 58 4.36 -17.62 13.09
C LEU A 58 3.37 -17.92 14.21
N GLY A 59 2.16 -17.37 14.12
CA GLY A 59 1.14 -17.53 15.14
C GLY A 59 -0.08 -16.65 14.90
N THR A 60 -1.01 -16.68 15.84
CA THR A 60 -2.24 -15.89 15.80
C THR A 60 -2.47 -15.25 17.15
N LEU A 61 -2.84 -13.97 17.13
CA LEU A 61 -3.26 -13.19 18.30
C LEU A 61 -4.75 -12.91 18.23
N ASN A 62 -5.39 -12.89 19.39
CA ASN A 62 -6.79 -12.55 19.55
C ASN A 62 -6.97 -11.04 19.78
N MET A 63 -8.20 -10.57 19.60
CA MET A 63 -8.59 -9.22 19.99
C MET A 63 -8.31 -9.01 21.49
N GLY A 64 -7.70 -7.88 21.85
CA GLY A 64 -7.31 -7.56 23.22
C GLY A 64 -5.91 -8.03 23.61
N ASP A 65 -5.30 -8.96 22.86
CA ASP A 65 -3.89 -9.32 23.06
C ASP A 65 -3.02 -8.08 22.92
N ARG A 66 -1.94 -8.02 23.71
CA ARG A 66 -1.06 -6.84 23.78
C ARG A 66 0.33 -7.19 23.27
N VAL A 67 0.89 -6.29 22.47
CA VAL A 67 2.22 -6.44 21.88
C VAL A 67 3.04 -5.17 22.02
N THR A 68 4.36 -5.31 22.04
CA THR A 68 5.27 -4.15 21.94
C THR A 68 5.55 -3.89 20.47
N VAL A 69 5.24 -2.69 19.98
CA VAL A 69 5.60 -2.28 18.62
C VAL A 69 7.08 -1.88 18.58
N LEU A 70 7.84 -2.52 17.70
CA LEU A 70 9.28 -2.33 17.52
C LEU A 70 9.60 -1.35 16.38
N SER A 71 8.85 -1.43 15.29
CA SER A 71 8.99 -0.54 14.12
C SER A 71 7.70 -0.58 13.28
N THR A 72 7.49 0.44 12.46
CA THR A 72 6.40 0.47 11.48
C THR A 72 7.00 0.65 10.09
N LYS A 73 6.45 -0.03 9.08
CA LYS A 73 6.82 0.14 7.67
C LYS A 73 5.61 -0.15 6.80
N TYR A 74 5.26 0.75 5.88
CA TYR A 74 3.98 0.68 5.14
C TYR A 74 2.80 0.51 6.11
N HIS A 75 1.84 -0.36 5.79
CA HIS A 75 0.76 -0.79 6.69
C HIS A 75 1.10 -1.98 7.58
N TRP A 76 2.37 -2.10 8.01
CA TRP A 76 2.83 -3.18 8.86
C TRP A 76 3.55 -2.67 10.11
N LYS A 77 3.23 -3.27 11.25
CA LYS A 77 3.94 -3.08 12.51
C LYS A 77 4.76 -4.33 12.81
N LYS A 78 6.06 -4.16 12.99
CA LYS A 78 6.91 -5.19 13.60
C LYS A 78 6.65 -5.19 15.08
N VAL A 79 6.31 -6.33 15.65
CA VAL A 79 5.88 -6.44 17.03
C VAL A 79 6.64 -7.53 17.77
N LYS A 80 6.67 -7.43 19.10
CA LYS A 80 7.09 -8.48 20.02
C LYS A 80 5.91 -8.88 20.90
N THR A 81 5.56 -10.17 20.92
CA THR A 81 4.49 -10.70 21.79
C THR A 81 4.93 -10.79 23.24
N SER A 82 4.00 -11.11 24.15
CA SER A 82 4.30 -11.30 25.57
C SER A 82 5.16 -12.55 25.82
N GLU A 83 5.07 -13.54 24.95
CA GLU A 83 5.87 -14.77 24.92
C GLU A 83 7.25 -14.55 24.27
N GLY A 84 7.49 -13.36 23.73
CA GLY A 84 8.76 -12.94 23.14
C GLY A 84 8.91 -13.23 21.64
N GLU A 85 7.88 -13.74 20.97
CA GLU A 85 7.88 -13.94 19.52
C GLU A 85 7.93 -12.60 18.79
N VAL A 86 8.74 -12.50 17.74
CA VAL A 86 8.90 -11.27 16.94
C VAL A 86 8.48 -11.52 15.51
N GLY A 87 7.56 -10.70 15.02
CA GLY A 87 7.05 -10.78 13.65
C GLY A 87 6.34 -9.51 13.22
N TRP A 88 5.60 -9.59 12.13
CA TRP A 88 4.89 -8.47 11.52
C TRP A 88 3.39 -8.72 11.53
N ILE A 89 2.64 -7.67 11.88
CA ILE A 89 1.18 -7.65 11.89
C ILE A 89 0.72 -6.42 11.11
N GLN A 90 -0.39 -6.52 10.41
CA GLN A 90 -0.96 -5.38 9.69
C GLN A 90 -1.46 -4.30 10.66
N ASP A 91 -1.27 -3.03 10.31
CA ASP A 91 -1.51 -1.91 11.21
C ASP A 91 -3.01 -1.65 11.49
N TRP A 92 -3.91 -2.11 10.62
CA TRP A 92 -5.36 -2.09 10.82
C TRP A 92 -5.84 -3.04 11.92
N ASN A 93 -4.97 -3.90 12.45
CA ASN A 93 -5.24 -4.65 13.68
C ASN A 93 -5.04 -3.80 14.95
N PHE A 94 -4.69 -2.51 14.81
CA PHE A 94 -4.45 -1.58 15.91
C PHE A 94 -5.34 -0.34 15.79
N GLN A 95 -5.56 0.34 16.92
CA GLN A 95 -6.33 1.59 16.97
C GLN A 95 -5.69 2.71 16.13
N GLN A 96 -4.35 2.77 16.09
CA GLN A 96 -3.59 3.77 15.36
C GLN A 96 -2.84 3.13 14.20
N GLN A 97 -3.37 3.35 12.99
CA GLN A 97 -2.75 2.98 11.73
C GLN A 97 -1.60 3.94 11.38
N ASN A 98 -0.71 3.50 10.50
CA ASN A 98 0.37 4.32 10.00
C ASN A 98 -0.17 5.41 9.07
N LYS A 99 0.35 6.63 9.19
CA LYS A 99 0.06 7.71 8.25
C LYS A 99 1.16 7.75 7.20
N ILE A 100 0.81 7.59 5.93
CA ILE A 100 1.76 7.64 4.82
C ILE A 100 1.96 9.08 4.35
N THR A 101 3.20 9.56 4.39
CA THR A 101 3.59 10.93 4.02
C THR A 101 4.76 10.96 3.02
N SER A 102 5.14 9.80 2.47
CA SER A 102 6.23 9.66 1.50
C SER A 102 5.91 8.54 0.52
N LEU A 103 6.39 8.66 -0.71
CA LEU A 103 6.23 7.59 -1.71
C LEU A 103 6.94 6.29 -1.27
N SER A 104 8.10 6.41 -0.62
CA SER A 104 8.88 5.26 -0.18
C SER A 104 8.18 4.40 0.88
N ASP A 105 7.19 4.95 1.58
CA ASP A 105 6.40 4.24 2.59
C ASP A 105 4.99 3.89 2.10
N ALA A 106 4.65 4.19 0.85
CA ALA A 106 3.33 3.96 0.30
C ALA A 106 3.16 2.52 -0.23
N THR A 107 1.93 2.02 -0.14
CA THR A 107 1.44 0.81 -0.79
C THR A 107 0.63 1.20 -2.02
N ILE A 108 1.11 0.82 -3.21
CA ILE A 108 0.49 1.20 -4.49
C ILE A 108 0.00 -0.07 -5.19
N VAL A 109 -1.24 -0.03 -5.68
CA VAL A 109 -1.74 -1.04 -6.61
C VAL A 109 -1.67 -0.49 -8.03
N ILE A 110 -1.05 -1.23 -8.92
CA ILE A 110 -1.00 -0.93 -10.35
C ILE A 110 -1.88 -1.94 -11.07
N ASP A 111 -2.87 -1.42 -11.77
CA ASP A 111 -3.77 -2.21 -12.57
C ASP A 111 -3.36 -2.16 -14.05
N ALA A 112 -2.91 -3.30 -14.56
CA ALA A 112 -2.69 -3.47 -15.99
C ALA A 112 -4.01 -3.82 -16.66
N GLY A 113 -4.64 -2.86 -17.35
CA GLY A 113 -5.93 -3.03 -18.02
C GLY A 113 -6.01 -4.28 -18.89
N HIS A 114 -7.19 -4.90 -18.97
CA HIS A 114 -7.44 -6.12 -19.77
C HIS A 114 -6.61 -7.33 -19.31
N GLY A 115 -6.34 -8.29 -20.21
CA GLY A 115 -5.49 -9.47 -19.94
C GLY A 115 -6.16 -10.80 -20.29
N GLY A 116 -5.37 -11.81 -20.67
CA GLY A 116 -5.88 -13.14 -20.99
C GLY A 116 -6.88 -13.12 -22.14
N SER A 117 -8.12 -13.56 -21.90
CA SER A 117 -9.18 -13.57 -22.91
C SER A 117 -9.70 -12.18 -23.30
N ASP A 118 -9.41 -11.15 -22.53
CA ASP A 118 -9.76 -9.77 -22.84
C ASP A 118 -8.57 -9.07 -23.50
N SER A 119 -8.66 -8.82 -24.81
CA SER A 119 -7.62 -8.13 -25.58
C SER A 119 -7.49 -6.64 -25.27
N GLY A 120 -8.56 -6.03 -24.75
CA GLY A 120 -8.81 -4.61 -24.90
C GLY A 120 -8.98 -4.19 -26.35
N ALA A 121 -8.81 -2.89 -26.61
CA ALA A 121 -8.88 -2.33 -27.95
C ALA A 121 -7.74 -2.85 -28.85
N LEU A 122 -7.98 -2.78 -30.16
CA LEU A 122 -7.02 -3.22 -31.17
C LEU A 122 -6.39 -2.02 -31.87
N SER A 123 -5.08 -2.09 -32.07
CA SER A 123 -4.42 -1.19 -33.01
C SER A 123 -4.83 -1.50 -34.45
N ARG A 124 -4.50 -0.59 -35.38
CA ARG A 124 -4.71 -0.79 -36.82
C ARG A 124 -4.00 -2.03 -37.40
N THR A 125 -2.98 -2.53 -36.70
CA THR A 125 -2.19 -3.70 -37.09
C THR A 125 -2.50 -4.93 -36.21
N ASN A 126 -3.69 -4.96 -35.60
CA ASN A 126 -4.20 -6.05 -34.74
C ASN A 126 -3.30 -6.36 -33.54
N LYS A 127 -2.66 -5.34 -32.97
CA LYS A 127 -1.97 -5.48 -31.68
C LYS A 127 -2.94 -5.19 -30.55
N ASN A 128 -2.91 -6.02 -29.52
CA ASN A 128 -3.82 -5.94 -28.40
C ASN A 128 -3.36 -4.91 -27.37
N GLU A 129 -4.28 -4.13 -26.85
CA GLU A 129 -4.05 -3.18 -25.76
C GLU A 129 -3.44 -3.84 -24.52
N LYS A 130 -3.94 -5.02 -24.12
CA LYS A 130 -3.46 -5.77 -22.94
C LYS A 130 -1.94 -5.98 -22.90
N THR A 131 -1.30 -6.03 -24.07
CA THR A 131 0.15 -6.19 -24.20
C THR A 131 0.87 -4.93 -23.73
N TYR A 132 0.39 -3.76 -24.16
CA TYR A 132 1.00 -2.48 -23.83
C TYR A 132 0.68 -2.06 -22.40
N THR A 133 -0.54 -2.29 -21.92
CA THR A 133 -0.87 -1.98 -20.51
C THR A 133 0.03 -2.75 -19.55
N LEU A 134 0.34 -4.02 -19.84
CA LEU A 134 1.28 -4.81 -19.05
C LEU A 134 2.71 -4.26 -19.09
N ILE A 135 3.19 -3.83 -20.26
CA ILE A 135 4.53 -3.24 -20.41
C ILE A 135 4.67 -1.98 -19.54
N TYR A 136 3.70 -1.08 -19.64
CA TYR A 136 3.70 0.17 -18.88
C TYR A 136 3.57 -0.08 -17.39
N ALA A 137 2.65 -0.97 -16.98
CA ALA A 137 2.47 -1.34 -15.58
C ALA A 137 3.73 -1.93 -14.96
N LYS A 138 4.46 -2.80 -15.68
CA LYS A 138 5.74 -3.36 -15.21
C LYS A 138 6.82 -2.30 -15.05
N LYS A 139 6.95 -1.39 -16.03
CA LYS A 139 7.91 -0.28 -15.98
C LYS A 139 7.64 0.67 -14.82
N LEU A 140 6.37 0.97 -14.55
CA LEU A 140 5.96 1.76 -13.39
C LEU A 140 6.25 1.01 -12.08
N ALA A 141 5.89 -0.27 -12.01
CA ALA A 141 6.13 -1.11 -10.84
C ALA A 141 7.62 -1.16 -10.47
N GLU A 142 8.49 -1.31 -11.45
CA GLU A 142 9.95 -1.29 -11.24
C GLU A 142 10.42 0.02 -10.62
N ARG A 143 9.99 1.17 -11.15
CA ARG A 143 10.37 2.51 -10.66
C ARG A 143 9.86 2.78 -9.26
N LEU A 144 8.62 2.40 -8.98
CA LEU A 144 8.02 2.57 -7.66
C LEU A 144 8.70 1.67 -6.61
N ARG A 145 8.99 0.41 -6.95
CA ARG A 145 9.76 -0.49 -6.07
C ARG A 145 11.17 0.04 -5.81
N LYS A 146 11.86 0.54 -6.85
CA LYS A 146 13.18 1.19 -6.70
C LYS A 146 13.12 2.44 -5.83
N ALA A 147 12.00 3.15 -5.82
CA ALA A 147 11.75 4.30 -4.95
C ALA A 147 11.34 3.91 -3.51
N GLY A 148 11.23 2.62 -3.20
CA GLY A 148 10.93 2.10 -1.88
C GLY A 148 9.46 1.74 -1.66
N ALA A 149 8.54 2.12 -2.55
CA ALA A 149 7.11 1.81 -2.41
C ALA A 149 6.85 0.30 -2.42
N MET A 150 5.85 -0.15 -1.67
CA MET A 150 5.30 -1.50 -1.81
C MET A 150 4.35 -1.52 -2.99
N VAL A 151 4.54 -2.45 -3.93
CA VAL A 151 3.77 -2.47 -5.18
C VAL A 151 3.12 -3.83 -5.42
N TYR A 152 1.79 -3.82 -5.48
CA TYR A 152 0.97 -4.93 -5.96
C TYR A 152 0.52 -4.65 -7.40
N MET A 153 0.51 -5.68 -8.23
CA MET A 153 -0.03 -5.59 -9.59
C MET A 153 -1.28 -6.45 -9.67
N THR A 154 -2.33 -6.01 -10.36
CA THR A 154 -3.53 -6.84 -10.59
C THR A 154 -3.19 -8.07 -11.41
N ARG A 155 -2.25 -7.92 -12.36
CA ARG A 155 -1.57 -8.99 -13.09
C ARG A 155 -0.15 -8.57 -13.44
N ASP A 156 0.78 -9.52 -13.40
CA ASP A 156 2.18 -9.35 -13.85
C ASP A 156 2.53 -10.29 -15.02
N ASP A 157 1.53 -10.95 -15.60
CA ASP A 157 1.59 -11.72 -16.84
C ASP A 157 0.33 -11.44 -17.71
N ASP A 158 0.13 -12.25 -18.76
CA ASP A 158 -1.06 -12.16 -19.62
C ASP A 158 -2.25 -12.99 -19.09
N SER A 159 -2.50 -12.91 -17.78
CA SER A 159 -3.69 -13.49 -17.15
C SER A 159 -4.91 -12.58 -17.26
N PHE A 160 -6.09 -13.20 -17.29
CA PHE A 160 -7.36 -12.47 -17.18
C PHE A 160 -7.65 -12.15 -15.71
N VAL A 161 -8.02 -10.90 -15.43
CA VAL A 161 -8.47 -10.44 -14.11
C VAL A 161 -9.82 -9.74 -14.27
N SER A 162 -10.82 -10.20 -13.51
CA SER A 162 -12.16 -9.61 -13.57
C SER A 162 -12.17 -8.15 -13.10
N LEU A 163 -13.08 -7.32 -13.63
CA LEU A 163 -13.18 -5.91 -13.25
C LEU A 163 -13.36 -5.70 -11.75
N ASN A 164 -14.16 -6.53 -11.07
CA ASN A 164 -14.40 -6.41 -9.62
C ASN A 164 -13.19 -6.80 -8.77
N SER A 165 -12.37 -7.74 -9.23
CA SER A 165 -11.18 -8.18 -8.49
C SER A 165 -10.09 -7.10 -8.41
N ARG A 166 -10.07 -6.16 -9.36
CA ARG A 166 -9.06 -5.09 -9.46
C ARG A 166 -9.14 -4.08 -8.29
N PRO A 167 -10.28 -3.41 -8.02
CA PRO A 167 -10.42 -2.55 -6.84
C PRO A 167 -10.41 -3.36 -5.53
N GLN A 168 -10.94 -4.59 -5.53
CA GLN A 168 -10.91 -5.46 -4.35
C GLN A 168 -9.48 -5.77 -3.88
N LEU A 169 -8.54 -5.95 -4.81
CA LEU A 169 -7.12 -6.08 -4.46
C LEU A 169 -6.64 -4.85 -3.68
N ALA A 170 -6.97 -3.65 -4.14
CA ALA A 170 -6.55 -2.40 -3.50
C ALA A 170 -7.14 -2.22 -2.10
N GLU A 171 -8.41 -2.59 -1.92
CA GLU A 171 -9.07 -2.62 -0.62
C GLU A 171 -8.39 -3.63 0.32
N ASN A 172 -8.20 -4.87 -0.13
CA ASN A 172 -7.65 -5.96 0.70
C ASN A 172 -6.23 -5.68 1.20
N VAL A 173 -5.42 -4.99 0.41
CA VAL A 173 -4.03 -4.64 0.80
C VAL A 173 -3.95 -3.26 1.44
N HIS A 174 -5.09 -2.58 1.64
CA HIS A 174 -5.18 -1.21 2.14
C HIS A 174 -4.23 -0.27 1.40
N ALA A 175 -4.31 -0.25 0.07
CA ALA A 175 -3.44 0.58 -0.74
C ALA A 175 -3.67 2.08 -0.49
N ASP A 176 -2.60 2.86 -0.60
CA ASP A 176 -2.65 4.31 -0.51
C ASP A 176 -3.05 4.98 -1.84
N ALA A 177 -2.82 4.28 -2.95
CA ALA A 177 -3.29 4.68 -4.27
C ALA A 177 -3.46 3.47 -5.21
N PHE A 178 -4.42 3.60 -6.14
CA PHE A 178 -4.67 2.67 -7.23
C PHE A 178 -4.50 3.35 -8.59
N ILE A 179 -3.65 2.80 -9.44
CA ILE A 179 -3.30 3.35 -10.75
C ILE A 179 -3.65 2.33 -11.84
N SER A 180 -4.72 2.56 -12.59
CA SER A 180 -5.07 1.75 -13.76
C SER A 180 -4.47 2.36 -15.03
N ILE A 181 -3.89 1.52 -15.89
CA ILE A 181 -3.25 1.93 -17.15
C ILE A 181 -3.96 1.28 -18.32
N HIS A 182 -4.40 2.10 -19.27
CA HIS A 182 -5.16 1.76 -20.47
C HIS A 182 -4.67 2.58 -21.68
N PHE A 183 -5.22 2.25 -22.86
CA PHE A 183 -5.11 3.07 -24.06
C PHE A 183 -6.47 3.23 -24.73
N ASP A 184 -6.81 4.47 -25.06
CA ASP A 184 -8.12 4.82 -25.60
C ASP A 184 -8.27 4.26 -27.04
N SER A 185 -9.49 4.25 -27.55
CA SER A 185 -9.77 3.97 -28.95
C SER A 185 -10.92 4.82 -29.46
N ALA A 186 -10.79 5.32 -30.68
CA ALA A 186 -11.85 6.08 -31.33
C ALA A 186 -12.76 5.16 -32.17
N PRO A 187 -14.01 5.56 -32.49
CA PRO A 187 -14.92 4.78 -33.33
C PRO A 187 -14.34 4.45 -34.71
N GLU A 188 -13.55 5.37 -35.29
CA GLU A 188 -12.80 5.12 -36.52
C GLU A 188 -11.31 5.36 -36.30
N ASN A 189 -10.50 4.68 -37.12
CA ASN A 189 -9.05 4.77 -37.08
C ASN A 189 -8.57 6.21 -37.29
N ASN A 190 -7.56 6.63 -36.52
CA ASN A 190 -6.95 7.97 -36.57
C ASN A 190 -7.89 9.16 -36.26
N MET A 191 -9.08 8.94 -35.70
CA MET A 191 -9.95 10.05 -35.25
C MET A 191 -9.56 10.60 -33.87
N GLY A 192 -8.98 9.77 -33.01
CA GLY A 192 -8.60 10.13 -31.64
C GLY A 192 -7.09 10.31 -31.49
N SER A 193 -6.69 11.16 -30.56
CA SER A 193 -5.30 11.27 -30.14
C SER A 193 -5.18 12.00 -28.79
N GLY A 194 -4.05 11.77 -28.13
CA GLY A 194 -3.71 12.36 -26.85
C GLY A 194 -4.00 11.38 -25.71
N TYR A 195 -3.68 11.81 -24.50
CA TYR A 195 -3.89 11.03 -23.29
C TYR A 195 -4.75 11.80 -22.28
N THR A 196 -5.46 11.06 -21.43
CA THR A 196 -6.36 11.63 -20.42
C THR A 196 -6.13 10.93 -19.08
N THR A 197 -6.16 11.69 -17.99
CA THR A 197 -6.17 11.15 -16.62
C THR A 197 -7.59 11.20 -16.08
N TYR A 198 -8.17 10.05 -15.78
CA TYR A 198 -9.53 9.95 -15.24
C TYR A 198 -9.56 9.75 -13.73
N TYR A 199 -10.54 10.39 -13.09
CA TYR A 199 -10.91 10.17 -11.70
C TYR A 199 -12.43 9.97 -11.58
N TYR A 200 -12.88 9.32 -10.51
CA TYR A 200 -14.31 9.21 -10.20
C TYR A 200 -14.65 9.99 -8.93
N HIS A 201 -14.02 9.63 -7.80
CA HIS A 201 -14.32 10.24 -6.51
C HIS A 201 -13.61 11.59 -6.35
N LYS A 202 -14.33 12.69 -6.56
CA LYS A 202 -13.76 14.05 -6.47
C LYS A 202 -13.04 14.32 -5.14
N LYS A 203 -13.58 13.83 -4.02
CA LYS A 203 -13.04 14.10 -2.68
C LYS A 203 -11.72 13.38 -2.39
N THR A 204 -11.53 12.18 -2.93
CA THR A 204 -10.39 11.31 -2.60
C THR A 204 -9.38 11.18 -3.74
N SER A 205 -9.84 11.24 -5.01
CA SER A 205 -9.01 10.95 -6.19
C SER A 205 -8.61 12.17 -7.01
N LEU A 206 -9.35 13.29 -6.97
CA LEU A 206 -9.08 14.43 -7.86
C LEU A 206 -7.65 14.99 -7.67
N ARG A 207 -7.18 15.13 -6.43
CA ARG A 207 -5.83 15.61 -6.17
C ARG A 207 -4.77 14.65 -6.74
N LEU A 208 -4.95 13.34 -6.53
CA LEU A 208 -4.07 12.32 -7.10
C LEU A 208 -4.00 12.43 -8.63
N ALA A 209 -5.15 12.58 -9.30
CA ALA A 209 -5.23 12.77 -10.74
C ALA A 209 -4.51 14.05 -11.20
N GLN A 210 -4.69 15.17 -10.50
CA GLN A 210 -4.04 16.45 -10.81
C GLN A 210 -2.53 16.37 -10.63
N ASP A 211 -2.06 15.79 -9.53
CA ASP A 211 -0.62 15.67 -9.25
C ASP A 211 0.07 14.80 -10.29
N ILE A 212 -0.52 13.66 -10.66
CA ILE A 212 -0.04 12.79 -11.74
C ILE A 212 -0.05 13.53 -13.08
N ASN A 213 -1.20 14.10 -13.48
CA ASN A 213 -1.31 14.74 -14.79
C ASN A 213 -0.38 15.96 -14.94
N SER A 214 -0.08 16.67 -13.85
CA SER A 214 0.84 17.81 -13.86
C SER A 214 2.27 17.44 -14.31
N LYS A 215 2.68 16.18 -14.12
CA LYS A 215 4.00 15.67 -14.52
C LYS A 215 4.00 15.14 -15.94
N LEU A 216 2.86 14.67 -16.46
CA LEU A 216 2.73 14.14 -17.82
C LEU A 216 2.85 15.20 -18.91
N LYS A 217 2.68 16.50 -18.59
CA LYS A 217 2.56 17.62 -19.55
C LYS A 217 3.60 17.74 -20.67
N TYR A 218 4.77 17.12 -20.55
CA TYR A 218 5.87 17.21 -21.55
C TYR A 218 6.06 15.94 -22.38
N LEU A 219 5.12 14.99 -22.27
CA LEU A 219 5.05 13.83 -23.14
C LEU A 219 4.83 14.22 -24.60
N LYS A 220 5.19 13.32 -25.52
CA LYS A 220 5.09 13.55 -26.97
C LYS A 220 3.66 13.62 -27.53
N LEU A 221 2.70 13.09 -26.79
CA LEU A 221 1.28 13.13 -27.14
C LEU A 221 0.60 14.32 -26.45
N GLU A 222 -0.54 14.75 -26.97
CA GLU A 222 -1.29 15.86 -26.38
C GLU A 222 -1.87 15.49 -25.00
N ASN A 223 -1.71 16.37 -24.02
CA ASN A 223 -2.36 16.24 -22.72
C ASN A 223 -3.80 16.76 -22.81
N ARG A 224 -4.78 15.86 -22.68
CA ARG A 224 -6.21 16.21 -22.71
C ARG A 224 -6.76 16.60 -21.35
N GLY A 225 -5.92 16.58 -20.31
CA GLY A 225 -6.27 17.04 -18.97
C GLY A 225 -6.71 15.93 -18.02
N VAL A 226 -7.38 16.39 -16.96
CA VAL A 226 -7.98 15.54 -15.93
C VAL A 226 -9.49 15.61 -16.09
N GLU A 227 -10.12 14.45 -16.25
CA GLU A 227 -11.55 14.34 -16.50
C GLU A 227 -12.25 13.38 -15.54
N PHE A 228 -13.54 13.61 -15.32
CA PHE A 228 -14.38 12.62 -14.65
C PHE A 228 -14.59 11.41 -15.57
N GLY A 229 -14.47 10.19 -15.04
CA GLY A 229 -14.68 8.97 -15.80
C GLY A 229 -15.44 7.92 -14.99
N ASP A 230 -16.51 7.38 -15.56
CA ASP A 230 -17.37 6.38 -14.91
C ASP A 230 -16.89 4.93 -15.15
N PHE A 231 -15.64 4.65 -14.78
CA PHE A 231 -15.04 3.33 -14.93
C PHE A 231 -15.10 2.54 -13.63
N LEU A 232 -15.56 1.29 -13.69
CA LEU A 232 -15.78 0.44 -12.51
C LEU A 232 -14.55 0.40 -11.57
N VAL A 233 -13.35 0.23 -12.13
CA VAL A 233 -12.11 0.07 -11.35
C VAL A 233 -11.71 1.29 -10.52
N ILE A 234 -12.22 2.48 -10.85
CA ILE A 234 -12.03 3.72 -10.05
C ILE A 234 -13.32 4.16 -9.33
N ARG A 235 -14.50 3.75 -9.81
CA ARG A 235 -15.79 4.00 -9.16
C ARG A 235 -15.97 3.13 -7.91
N GLU A 236 -15.75 1.83 -8.03
CA GLU A 236 -15.92 0.86 -6.94
C GLU A 236 -14.66 0.74 -6.07
N ASN A 237 -13.74 1.69 -6.19
CA ASN A 237 -12.50 1.70 -5.45
C ASN A 237 -12.65 2.55 -4.18
N THR A 238 -12.31 1.96 -3.04
CA THR A 238 -12.40 2.61 -1.72
C THR A 238 -11.15 3.43 -1.39
N VAL A 239 -10.07 3.26 -2.16
CA VAL A 239 -8.82 4.03 -2.02
C VAL A 239 -8.72 5.11 -3.10
N PRO A 240 -7.85 6.14 -2.96
CA PRO A 240 -7.58 7.11 -4.02
C PRO A 240 -7.19 6.39 -5.33
N ALA A 241 -7.96 6.61 -6.39
CA ALA A 241 -7.88 5.81 -7.61
C ALA A 241 -7.97 6.66 -8.88
N VAL A 242 -7.10 6.36 -9.85
CA VAL A 242 -7.08 6.98 -11.18
C VAL A 242 -6.98 5.93 -12.29
N LEU A 243 -7.48 6.28 -13.47
CA LEU A 243 -7.31 5.51 -14.70
C LEU A 243 -6.62 6.40 -15.74
N LEU A 244 -5.53 5.92 -16.32
CA LEU A 244 -4.70 6.66 -17.25
C LEU A 244 -4.85 6.08 -18.65
N GLU A 245 -5.45 6.85 -19.56
CA GLU A 245 -5.52 6.51 -20.98
C GLU A 245 -4.32 7.12 -21.70
N MET A 246 -3.28 6.34 -21.97
CA MET A 246 -1.95 6.86 -22.36
C MET A 246 -1.72 6.99 -23.87
N GLY A 247 -2.77 7.39 -24.60
CA GLY A 247 -2.79 7.51 -26.06
C GLY A 247 -3.91 6.68 -26.70
N TYR A 248 -4.23 6.96 -27.97
CA TYR A 248 -5.21 6.18 -28.73
C TYR A 248 -4.57 5.02 -29.48
N ILE A 249 -4.89 3.78 -29.13
CA ILE A 249 -4.24 2.60 -29.72
C ILE A 249 -4.51 2.44 -31.23
N ASN A 250 -5.66 2.93 -31.70
CA ASN A 250 -6.07 2.88 -33.11
C ASN A 250 -5.74 4.15 -33.90
N SER A 251 -4.87 5.01 -33.36
CA SER A 251 -4.23 6.12 -34.07
C SER A 251 -2.78 5.74 -34.38
N ASP A 252 -2.38 5.76 -35.65
CA ASP A 252 -1.01 5.40 -36.05
C ASP A 252 0.03 6.30 -35.38
N ARG A 253 -0.29 7.59 -35.26
CA ARG A 253 0.56 8.59 -34.61
C ARG A 253 0.80 8.25 -33.15
N ASP A 254 -0.27 7.92 -32.43
CA ASP A 254 -0.18 7.61 -31.01
C ASP A 254 0.46 6.23 -30.81
N PHE A 255 0.10 5.25 -31.64
CA PHE A 255 0.62 3.89 -31.56
C PHE A 255 2.14 3.82 -31.82
N GLU A 256 2.68 4.65 -32.72
CA GLU A 256 4.13 4.82 -32.89
C GLU A 256 4.79 5.25 -31.57
N ARG A 257 4.13 6.08 -30.76
CA ARG A 257 4.62 6.48 -29.43
C ARG A 257 4.40 5.38 -28.40
N ILE A 258 3.21 4.78 -28.33
CA ILE A 258 2.86 3.72 -27.38
C ILE A 258 3.87 2.55 -27.45
N THR A 259 4.29 2.19 -28.66
CA THR A 259 5.27 1.12 -28.88
C THR A 259 6.72 1.51 -28.57
N SER A 260 7.02 2.80 -28.46
CA SER A 260 8.37 3.31 -28.20
C SER A 260 8.78 3.14 -26.73
N THR A 261 9.92 2.49 -26.50
CA THR A 261 10.53 2.37 -25.17
C THR A 261 10.73 3.74 -24.50
N SER A 262 11.12 4.77 -25.27
CA SER A 262 11.32 6.13 -24.74
C SER A 262 10.03 6.71 -24.14
N TYR A 263 8.90 6.53 -24.82
CA TYR A 263 7.62 7.04 -24.35
C TYR A 263 7.11 6.23 -23.15
N GLN A 264 7.25 4.90 -23.20
CA GLN A 264 6.97 4.02 -22.07
C GLN A 264 7.75 4.40 -20.80
N ASP A 265 9.03 4.72 -20.95
CA ASP A 265 9.89 5.12 -19.84
C ASP A 265 9.51 6.49 -19.30
N SER A 266 9.30 7.49 -20.17
CA SER A 266 8.84 8.82 -19.75
C SER A 266 7.50 8.76 -19.00
N VAL A 267 6.53 7.99 -19.50
CA VAL A 267 5.24 7.82 -18.82
C VAL A 267 5.43 7.24 -17.42
N ALA A 268 6.22 6.18 -17.28
CA ALA A 268 6.43 5.55 -15.99
C ALA A 268 7.21 6.46 -15.00
N ASP A 269 8.18 7.24 -15.49
CA ASP A 269 8.92 8.21 -14.68
C ASP A 269 8.06 9.40 -14.25
N ASP A 270 7.18 9.89 -15.12
CA ASP A 270 6.29 11.02 -14.83
C ASP A 270 5.16 10.62 -13.87
N ILE A 271 4.56 9.44 -14.02
CA ILE A 271 3.59 8.91 -13.04
C ILE A 271 4.24 8.78 -11.66
N LYS A 272 5.46 8.25 -11.59
CA LYS A 272 6.22 8.12 -10.33
C LYS A 272 6.48 9.50 -9.69
N GLN A 273 6.87 10.51 -10.47
CA GLN A 273 7.03 11.88 -9.96
C GLN A 273 5.71 12.51 -9.50
N GLY A 274 4.60 12.17 -10.17
CA GLY A 274 3.27 12.60 -9.77
C GLY A 274 2.86 12.03 -8.42
N LEU A 275 3.10 10.73 -8.22
CA LEU A 275 2.89 10.05 -6.94
C LEU A 275 3.78 10.63 -5.84
N ASP A 276 5.06 10.91 -6.12
CA ASP A 276 5.95 11.57 -5.17
C ASP A 276 5.40 12.94 -4.73
N THR A 277 4.88 13.72 -5.69
CA THR A 277 4.21 15.00 -5.39
C THR A 277 2.99 14.81 -4.50
N TYR A 278 2.14 13.83 -4.81
CA TYR A 278 0.92 13.52 -4.06
C TYR A 278 1.20 13.12 -2.60
N PHE A 279 2.21 12.28 -2.36
CA PHE A 279 2.53 11.80 -1.02
C PHE A 279 3.30 12.81 -0.17
N ASN A 280 4.12 13.66 -0.77
CA ASN A 280 4.89 14.68 -0.04
C ASN A 280 4.03 15.86 0.45
N GLN A 281 2.75 15.93 0.05
CA GLN A 281 1.80 16.97 0.48
C GLN A 281 0.77 16.47 1.52
N ASN A 282 0.97 15.27 2.08
CA ASN A 282 0.04 14.61 3.01
C ASN A 282 0.38 14.73 4.50
#